data_AF-A0A3S4IRM0-F1
#
_entry.id   AF-A0A3S4IRM0-F1
#
_cell.length_a   1.000
_cell.length_b   1.000
_cell.length_c   1.000
_cell.angle_alpha   90.00
_cell.angle_beta   90.00
_cell.angle_gamma   90.00
#
_symmetry.space_group_name_H-M   'P 1'
#
loop_
_entity.id
_entity.type
_entity.pdbx_description
1 polymer ?
#
loop_
_entity_poly.entity_id
_entity_poly.type
_entity_poly.pdbx_seq_one_letter_code
_entity_poly.pdbx_strand_id
1 'polypeptide(L)' 'MKKEESRVQALLAIDAIFGNELPHVELFTNKVKEAYLSLLANGAKATVAKYAANIASA' A
#
# COMPACT_ATOMS: atom_id res chain seq x y z
N MET A 1 -2.40 12.30 -12.86
CA MET A 1 -2.21 11.25 -11.85
C MET A 1 -3.17 10.11 -12.11
N LYS A 2 -2.72 8.86 -11.97
CA LYS A 2 -3.58 7.67 -12.05
C LYS A 2 -4.57 7.65 -10.87
N LYS A 3 -5.83 7.33 -11.10
CA LYS A 3 -6.92 7.39 -10.10
C LYS A 3 -6.63 6.50 -8.88
N GLU A 4 -5.93 5.40 -9.09
CA GLU A 4 -5.55 4.45 -8.04
C GLU A 4 -4.54 5.07 -7.04
N GLU A 5 -3.62 5.89 -7.53
CA GLU A 5 -2.60 6.54 -6.69
C GLU A 5 -3.22 7.66 -5.85
N SER A 6 -4.15 8.39 -6.46
CA SER A 6 -4.94 9.44 -5.78
C SER A 6 -5.74 8.88 -4.60
N ARG A 7 -6.23 7.64 -4.69
CA ARG A 7 -6.99 7.02 -3.60
C ARG A 7 -6.11 6.69 -2.39
N VAL A 8 -4.90 6.16 -2.60
CA VAL A 8 -3.99 5.84 -1.49
C VAL A 8 -3.59 7.12 -0.77
N GLN A 9 -3.24 8.17 -1.51
CA GLN A 9 -2.88 9.46 -0.93
C GLN A 9 -4.02 10.08 -0.13
N ALA A 10 -5.25 10.06 -0.66
CA ALA A 10 -6.41 10.60 0.04
C ALA A 10 -6.70 9.88 1.36
N LEU A 11 -6.52 8.55 1.41
CA LEU A 11 -6.71 7.78 2.64
C LEU A 11 -5.60 8.00 3.65
N LEU A 12 -4.34 8.09 3.20
CA LEU A 12 -3.22 8.34 4.09
C LEU A 12 -3.26 9.75 4.69
N ALA A 13 -3.88 10.72 4.03
CA ALA A 13 -4.06 12.08 4.56
C ALA A 13 -5.06 12.18 5.74
N ILE A 14 -5.63 11.07 6.23
CA ILE A 14 -6.51 11.07 7.40
C ILE A 14 -5.66 11.06 8.67
N ASP A 15 -5.36 12.26 9.18
CA ASP A 15 -4.50 12.47 10.36
C ASP A 15 -4.96 11.68 11.61
N ALA A 16 -6.27 11.57 11.82
CA ALA A 16 -6.82 10.83 12.98
C ALA A 16 -6.53 9.32 12.94
N ILE A 17 -6.14 8.78 11.78
CA ILE A 17 -5.82 7.35 11.59
C ILE A 17 -4.31 7.16 11.46
N PHE A 18 -3.66 7.95 10.60
CA PHE A 18 -2.26 7.74 10.21
C PHE A 18 -1.28 8.72 10.87
N GLY A 19 -1.79 9.69 11.63
CA GLY A 19 -1.00 10.80 12.14
C GLY A 19 -0.43 11.68 11.02
N ASN A 20 0.44 12.60 11.40
CA ASN A 20 1.09 13.54 10.46
C ASN A 20 2.52 13.10 10.08
N GLU A 21 2.95 11.88 10.40
CA GLU A 21 4.30 11.43 10.04
C GLU A 21 4.27 10.45 8.87
N LEU A 22 3.47 9.39 8.96
CA LEU A 22 3.42 8.32 7.97
C LEU A 22 3.14 8.80 6.53
N PRO A 23 2.27 9.78 6.26
CA PRO A 23 2.02 10.26 4.90
C PRO A 23 3.24 10.93 4.23
N HIS A 24 4.22 11.38 5.02
CA HIS A 24 5.46 11.99 4.51
C HIS A 24 6.64 11.00 4.42
N VAL A 25 6.49 9.78 4.93
CA VAL A 25 7.51 8.74 4.80
C VAL A 25 7.41 8.09 3.43
N GLU A 26 8.31 8.45 2.51
CA GLU A 26 8.30 7.95 1.13
C GLU A 26 8.34 6.41 1.06
N LEU A 27 9.15 5.76 1.90
CA LEU A 27 9.21 4.30 1.97
C LEU A 27 7.84 3.70 2.30
N PHE A 28 7.13 4.28 3.27
CA PHE A 28 5.82 3.80 3.69
C PHE A 28 4.78 4.00 2.58
N THR A 29 4.68 5.22 2.04
CA THR A 29 3.70 5.54 1.00
C THR A 29 3.90 4.70 -0.27
N ASN A 30 5.16 4.49 -0.68
CA ASN A 30 5.49 3.63 -1.81
C ASN A 30 5.10 2.16 -1.55
N LYS A 31 5.38 1.63 -0.35
CA LYS A 31 5.02 0.24 -0.01
C LYS A 31 3.51 0.02 0.07
N VAL A 32 2.76 0.97 0.64
CA VAL A 32 1.29 0.92 0.65
C VAL A 32 0.73 0.96 -0.77
N LYS A 33 1.28 1.84 -1.63
CA LYS A 33 0.88 1.96 -3.03
C LYS A 33 1.18 0.68 -3.83
N GLU A 34 2.36 0.08 -3.66
CA GLU A 34 2.73 -1.20 -4.28
C GLU A 34 1.78 -2.34 -3.88
N ALA A 35 1.51 -2.46 -2.57
CA ALA A 35 0.56 -3.44 -2.05
C ALA A 35 -0.85 -3.20 -2.63
N TYR A 36 -1.29 -1.95 -2.67
CA TYR A 36 -2.59 -1.59 -3.21
C TYR A 36 -2.74 -1.92 -4.71
N LEU A 37 -1.73 -1.61 -5.53
CA LEU A 37 -1.73 -1.97 -6.94
C LEU A 37 -1.71 -3.49 -7.14
N SER A 38 -1.00 -4.25 -6.30
CA SER A 38 -1.08 -5.72 -6.34
C SER A 38 -2.48 -6.22 -6.02
N LEU A 39 -3.15 -5.64 -5.01
CA LEU A 39 -4.52 -6.00 -4.64
C LEU A 39 -5.50 -5.73 -5.79
N LEU A 40 -5.35 -4.62 -6.50
CA LEU A 40 -6.17 -4.32 -7.68
C LEU A 40 -5.93 -5.28 -8.83
N ALA A 41 -4.66 -5.62 -9.11
CA ALA A 41 -4.30 -6.44 -10.26
C ALA A 41 -4.59 -7.93 -10.05
N ASN A 42 -4.35 -8.43 -8.83
CA ASN A 42 -4.33 -9.88 -8.56
C ASN A 42 -5.42 -10.32 -7.57
N GLY A 43 -6.12 -9.38 -6.94
CA GLY A 43 -7.03 -9.68 -5.84
C GLY A 43 -6.30 -10.03 -4.53
N ALA A 44 -7.09 -10.16 -3.46
CA ALA A 44 -6.57 -10.36 -2.10
C ALA A 44 -5.83 -11.69 -1.92
N LYS A 45 -6.47 -12.81 -2.30
CA LYS A 45 -5.91 -14.17 -2.08
C LYS A 45 -4.52 -14.33 -2.73
N ALA A 46 -4.38 -13.94 -3.99
CA ALA A 46 -3.12 -14.08 -4.72
C ALA A 46 -2.05 -13.09 -4.22
N THR A 47 -2.44 -11.86 -3.88
CA THR A 47 -1.50 -10.88 -3.30
C THR A 47 -0.94 -11.37 -1.96
N VAL A 48 -1.79 -11.90 -1.08
CA VAL A 48 -1.34 -12.45 0.21
C VAL A 48 -0.39 -13.63 -0.01
N ALA A 49 -0.71 -14.57 -0.90
CA ALA A 49 0.18 -15.69 -1.21
C ALA A 49 1.56 -15.22 -1.71
N LYS A 50 1.58 -14.19 -2.59
CA LYS A 50 2.83 -13.59 -3.08
C LYS A 50 3.67 -12.99 -1.95
N TYR A 51 3.07 -12.22 -1.05
CA TYR A 51 3.79 -11.61 0.06
C TYR A 51 4.27 -12.66 1.08
N ALA A 52 3.46 -13.69 1.36
CA ALA A 52 3.84 -14.78 2.26
C ALA A 52 5.04 -15.58 1.73
N ALA A 53 5.08 -15.85 0.41
CA ALA A 53 6.20 -16.53 -0.21
C ALA A 53 7.52 -15.75 -0.06
N ASN A 54 7.47 -14.41 -0.18
CA ASN A 54 8.66 -13.57 -0.01
C ASN A 54 9.21 -13.60 1.42
N ILE A 55 8.35 -13.76 2.43
CA ILE A 55 8.78 -13.90 3.84
C ILE A 55 9.45 -15.25 4.06
N ALA A 56 8.92 -16.33 3.48
CA ALA A 56 9.49 -17.67 3.61
C ALA A 56 10.85 -17.84 2.91
N SER A 57 11.19 -16.94 1.98
CA SER A 57 12.47 -16.93 1.26
C SER A 57 13.54 -15.98 1.82
N ALA A 58 13.22 -15.23 2.88
CA ALA A 58 14.12 -14.27 3.55
C ALA A 58 14.69 -14.86 4.83
#